data_AF-D4GMI7-F1
#
_entry.id   AF-D4GMI7-F1
#
_cell.length_a   1.000
_cell.length_b   1.000
_cell.length_c   1.000
_cell.angle_alpha   90.00
_cell.angle_beta   90.00
_cell.angle_gamma   90.00
#
_symmetry.space_group_name_H-M   'P 1'
#
loop_
_entity.id
_entity.type
_entity.pdbx_description
1 polymer ?
#
loop_
_entity_poly.entity_id
_entity_poly.type
_entity_poly.pdbx_seq_one_letter_code
_entity_poly.pdbx_strand_id
1 'polypeptide(L)'
;MLKFTAGQPAAVNDTQPVSAPAPSKAAPSAGNESRPQDRVRAVRELMLSDEYAEQKRAVNRFMLILSTLYRLDTAAFAEATTSLQGRTRIYFAGDEHTLLQSGTHTKPKHVPGTPYWVITNTNTGRKRSMVEHIMLSMQFPSELAEKVCGTI
;
A
#
# COMPACT_ATOMS: atom_id res chain seq x y z
N MET A 1 30.27 -64.06 28.44
CA MET A 1 31.55 -63.54 28.97
C MET A 1 31.37 -62.05 29.27
N LEU A 2 31.69 -61.65 30.52
CA LEU A 2 32.13 -60.31 31.01
C LEU A 2 31.22 -59.10 30.63
N LYS A 3 30.23 -58.62 31.41
CA LYS A 3 30.22 -57.87 32.72
C LYS A 3 31.16 -56.65 32.81
N PHE A 4 30.63 -55.60 33.49
CA PHE A 4 31.24 -54.37 34.06
C PHE A 4 31.01 -53.05 33.30
N THR A 5 30.97 -51.89 33.94
CA THR A 5 30.00 -51.29 34.90
C THR A 5 30.27 -49.76 34.88
N ALA A 6 29.40 -49.00 35.53
CA ALA A 6 29.28 -47.54 35.66
C ALA A 6 30.54 -46.68 35.95
N GLY A 7 30.44 -45.37 35.66
CA GLY A 7 31.31 -44.34 36.23
C GLY A 7 31.01 -42.90 35.75
N GLN A 8 30.13 -42.19 36.44
CA GLN A 8 30.18 -40.72 36.66
C GLN A 8 31.00 -40.48 37.97
N PRO A 9 31.39 -39.27 38.45
CA PRO A 9 31.20 -37.87 37.98
C PRO A 9 32.41 -36.89 38.20
N ALA A 10 32.19 -35.58 37.93
CA ALA A 10 32.83 -34.37 38.53
C ALA A 10 34.33 -34.07 38.19
N ALA A 11 34.91 -32.85 38.17
CA ALA A 11 34.56 -31.52 38.68
C ALA A 11 35.52 -30.43 38.10
N VAL A 12 35.01 -29.19 37.99
CA VAL A 12 35.60 -27.85 38.23
C VAL A 12 36.80 -27.24 37.44
N ASN A 13 36.52 -26.02 36.93
CA ASN A 13 37.25 -24.73 36.92
C ASN A 13 38.73 -24.63 36.45
N ASP A 14 39.01 -23.71 35.51
CA ASP A 14 39.56 -22.37 35.82
C ASP A 14 39.64 -21.39 34.61
N THR A 15 39.30 -20.13 34.89
CA THR A 15 39.71 -18.81 34.34
C THR A 15 40.09 -18.51 32.85
N GLN A 16 39.28 -17.61 32.23
CA GLN A 16 39.50 -16.38 31.39
C GLN A 16 40.89 -16.07 30.72
N PRO A 17 41.03 -15.24 29.63
CA PRO A 17 40.22 -14.06 29.27
C PRO A 17 39.99 -13.70 27.75
N VAL A 18 39.01 -12.81 27.54
CA VAL A 18 38.92 -11.70 26.54
C VAL A 18 38.98 -12.01 25.03
N SER A 19 37.84 -11.85 24.36
CA SER A 19 37.75 -11.01 23.16
C SER A 19 36.31 -10.56 22.91
N ALA A 20 36.10 -9.24 22.96
CA ALA A 20 34.82 -8.60 22.71
C ALA A 20 34.45 -8.65 21.22
N PRO A 21 33.21 -8.93 20.83
CA PRO A 21 32.66 -8.41 19.59
C PRO A 21 31.95 -7.09 19.90
N ALA A 22 32.41 -6.05 19.22
CA ALA A 22 31.80 -4.73 19.14
C ALA A 22 30.27 -4.82 18.93
N PRO A 23 29.49 -3.86 19.46
CA PRO A 23 28.09 -3.75 19.10
C PRO A 23 28.02 -3.35 17.63
N SER A 24 27.85 -4.32 16.74
CA SER A 24 27.39 -4.09 15.38
C SER A 24 26.04 -3.40 15.50
N LYS A 25 26.09 -2.08 15.31
CA LYS A 25 24.97 -1.18 15.13
C LYS A 25 24.08 -1.78 14.03
N ALA A 26 23.09 -2.55 14.45
CA ALA A 26 22.06 -3.06 13.58
C ALA A 26 21.40 -1.85 12.93
N ALA A 27 21.61 -1.74 11.62
CA ALA A 27 20.89 -0.81 10.78
C ALA A 27 19.38 -1.00 11.01
N PRO A 28 18.58 0.07 11.14
CA PRO A 28 17.15 -0.09 11.20
C PRO A 28 16.69 -0.66 9.84
N SER A 29 16.20 -1.90 9.84
CA SER A 29 15.35 -2.41 8.77
C SER A 29 14.18 -1.45 8.63
N ALA A 30 14.17 -0.69 7.53
CA ALA A 30 13.05 0.16 7.14
C ALA A 30 11.87 -0.71 6.68
N GLY A 31 11.20 -1.36 7.64
CA GLY A 31 9.78 -1.62 7.51
C GLY A 31 9.10 -0.26 7.61
N ASN A 32 8.82 0.36 6.47
CA ASN A 32 8.24 1.70 6.42
C ASN A 32 6.75 1.64 6.78
N GLU A 33 6.44 1.31 8.04
CA GLU A 33 5.13 1.52 8.62
C GLU A 33 4.94 3.04 8.76
N SER A 34 4.55 3.68 7.65
CA SER A 34 4.23 5.11 7.64
C SER A 34 3.08 5.34 8.62
N ARG A 35 3.36 6.08 9.70
CA ARG A 35 2.37 6.36 10.74
C ARG A 35 1.12 6.99 10.09
N PRO A 36 -0.10 6.71 10.59
CA PRO A 36 -1.33 7.25 9.99
C PRO A 36 -1.31 8.77 9.76
N GLN A 37 -0.68 9.53 10.66
CA GLN A 37 -0.50 10.98 10.52
C GLN A 37 0.36 11.38 9.31
N ASP A 38 1.40 10.59 9.00
CA ASP A 38 2.32 10.88 7.90
C ASP A 38 1.62 10.63 6.56
N ARG A 39 0.74 9.61 6.50
CA ARG A 39 -0.12 9.34 5.33
C ARG A 39 -1.14 10.46 5.10
N VAL A 40 -1.80 10.93 6.16
CA VAL A 40 -2.74 12.07 6.08
C VAL A 40 -2.03 13.34 5.59
N ARG A 41 -0.82 13.59 6.10
CA ARG A 41 0.00 14.72 5.66
C ARG A 41 0.35 14.63 4.18
N ALA A 42 0.79 13.46 3.71
CA ALA A 42 1.14 13.26 2.31
C ALA A 42 -0.05 13.51 1.34
N VAL A 43 -1.26 13.07 1.70
CA VAL A 43 -2.45 13.37 0.89
C VAL A 43 -2.77 14.86 0.86
N ARG A 44 -2.59 15.58 1.98
CA ARG A 44 -2.77 17.04 2.03
C ARG A 44 -1.71 17.76 1.19
N GLU A 45 -0.46 17.33 1.24
CA GLU A 45 0.62 17.87 0.42
C GLU A 45 0.34 17.65 -1.08
N LEU A 46 -0.17 16.48 -1.46
CA LEU A 46 -0.63 16.24 -2.83
C LEU A 46 -1.68 17.27 -3.27
N MET A 47 -2.72 17.48 -2.46
CA MET A 47 -3.81 18.41 -2.80
C MET A 47 -3.34 19.86 -2.96
N LEU A 48 -2.23 20.23 -2.31
CA LEU A 48 -1.63 21.57 -2.37
C LEU A 48 -0.51 21.68 -3.41
N SER A 49 -0.16 20.59 -4.10
CA SER A 49 0.95 20.58 -5.06
C SER A 49 0.57 21.22 -6.40
N ASP A 50 1.56 21.86 -7.03
CA ASP A 50 1.40 22.43 -8.38
C ASP A 50 1.03 21.34 -9.40
N GLU A 51 1.64 20.15 -9.31
CA GLU A 51 1.32 19.01 -10.17
C GLU A 51 -0.17 18.67 -10.13
N TYR A 52 -0.78 18.65 -8.94
CA TYR A 52 -2.20 18.38 -8.79
C TYR A 52 -3.07 19.54 -9.32
N ALA A 53 -2.66 20.79 -9.06
CA ALA A 53 -3.37 21.98 -9.50
C ALA A 53 -3.38 22.14 -11.04
N GLU A 54 -2.31 21.72 -11.72
CA GLU A 54 -2.18 21.77 -13.18
C GLU A 54 -3.12 20.78 -13.90
N GLN A 55 -3.67 19.80 -13.20
CA GLN A 55 -4.54 18.79 -13.80
C GLN A 55 -5.92 19.34 -14.17
N LYS A 56 -6.12 19.63 -15.46
CA LYS A 56 -7.37 20.22 -16.00
C LYS A 56 -8.57 19.27 -16.05
N ARG A 57 -8.35 17.96 -16.01
CA ARG A 57 -9.41 16.94 -16.20
C ARG A 57 -9.55 16.08 -14.94
N ALA A 58 -10.79 15.79 -14.56
CA ALA A 58 -11.12 14.94 -13.42
C ALA A 58 -10.43 13.57 -13.48
N VAL A 59 -10.31 12.98 -14.68
CA VAL A 59 -9.59 11.71 -14.85
C VAL A 59 -8.10 11.83 -14.46
N ASN A 60 -7.44 12.95 -14.74
CA ASN A 60 -6.02 13.09 -14.40
C ASN A 60 -5.81 13.19 -12.89
N ARG A 61 -6.64 14.01 -12.21
CA ARG A 61 -6.63 14.10 -10.75
C ARG A 61 -6.94 12.75 -10.08
N PHE A 62 -7.93 12.05 -10.62
CA PHE A 62 -8.26 10.68 -10.20
C PHE A 62 -7.04 9.74 -10.30
N MET A 63 -6.32 9.73 -11.44
CA MET A 63 -5.13 8.89 -11.59
C MET A 63 -4.03 9.26 -10.58
N LEU A 64 -3.78 10.56 -10.37
CA LEU A 64 -2.75 11.03 -9.45
C LEU A 64 -3.05 10.70 -7.98
N ILE A 65 -4.32 10.77 -7.58
CA ILE A 65 -4.79 10.30 -6.27
C ILE A 65 -4.52 8.80 -6.13
N LEU A 66 -4.92 7.97 -7.10
CA LEU A 66 -4.73 6.53 -7.03
C LEU A 66 -3.25 6.14 -6.93
N SER A 67 -2.39 6.76 -7.74
CA SER A 67 -0.94 6.58 -7.67
C SER A 67 -0.38 6.92 -6.28
N THR A 68 -0.88 8.01 -5.68
CA THR A 68 -0.44 8.42 -4.35
C THR A 68 -0.92 7.47 -3.27
N LEU A 69 -2.21 7.09 -3.28
CA LEU A 69 -2.78 6.16 -2.31
C LEU A 69 -2.04 4.81 -2.34
N TYR A 70 -1.77 4.25 -3.53
CA TYR A 70 -0.99 3.01 -3.64
C TYR A 70 0.41 3.14 -3.03
N ARG A 71 1.13 4.25 -3.29
CA ARG A 71 2.48 4.48 -2.75
C ARG A 71 2.51 4.63 -1.23
N LEU A 72 1.43 5.12 -0.63
CA LEU A 72 1.34 5.28 0.83
C LEU A 72 1.17 3.95 1.55
N ASP A 73 0.42 3.02 0.96
CA ASP A 73 0.22 1.69 1.52
C ASP A 73 -0.28 0.72 0.44
N THR A 74 0.66 -0.05 -0.11
CA THR A 74 0.37 -0.98 -1.22
C THR A 74 -0.56 -2.12 -0.80
N ALA A 75 -0.46 -2.58 0.44
CA ALA A 75 -1.24 -3.70 0.96
C ALA A 75 -2.69 -3.27 1.21
N ALA A 76 -2.89 -2.15 1.90
CA ALA A 76 -4.23 -1.63 2.14
C ALA A 76 -4.93 -1.20 0.84
N PHE A 77 -4.18 -0.68 -0.14
CA PHE A 77 -4.74 -0.38 -1.46
C PHE A 77 -5.20 -1.64 -2.21
N ALA A 78 -4.41 -2.72 -2.14
CA ALA A 78 -4.78 -4.00 -2.76
C ALA A 78 -6.05 -4.60 -2.12
N GLU A 79 -6.14 -4.56 -0.79
CA GLU A 79 -7.36 -4.99 -0.09
C GLU A 79 -8.57 -4.14 -0.49
N ALA A 80 -8.42 -2.82 -0.46
CA ALA A 80 -9.50 -1.88 -0.79
C ALA A 80 -10.02 -2.02 -2.23
N THR A 81 -9.18 -2.44 -3.18
CA THR A 81 -9.57 -2.61 -4.59
C THR A 81 -10.22 -3.96 -4.87
N THR A 82 -10.03 -4.97 -4.01
CA THR A 82 -10.57 -6.33 -4.21
C THR A 82 -12.10 -6.36 -4.20
N SER A 83 -12.74 -5.60 -3.30
CA SER A 83 -14.21 -5.53 -3.20
C SER A 83 -14.84 -4.48 -4.12
N LEU A 84 -14.02 -3.63 -4.76
CA LEU A 84 -14.50 -2.46 -5.48
C LEU A 84 -14.79 -2.79 -6.96
N GLN A 85 -16.03 -3.19 -7.23
CA GLN A 85 -16.51 -3.51 -8.58
C GLN A 85 -17.93 -2.99 -8.84
N GLY A 86 -18.30 -2.91 -10.11
CA GLY A 86 -19.67 -2.63 -10.52
C GLY A 86 -20.50 -3.90 -10.60
N ARG A 87 -21.78 -3.75 -10.98
CA ARG A 87 -22.69 -4.89 -11.18
C ARG A 87 -22.16 -5.94 -12.17
N THR A 88 -21.53 -5.49 -13.25
CA THR A 88 -21.01 -6.37 -14.31
C THR A 88 -19.58 -6.04 -14.72
N ARG A 89 -18.96 -5.01 -14.12
CA ARG A 89 -17.68 -4.48 -14.56
C ARG A 89 -16.68 -4.56 -13.42
N ILE A 90 -15.50 -5.07 -13.72
CA ILE A 90 -14.35 -5.00 -12.84
C ILE A 90 -13.77 -3.58 -12.97
N TYR A 91 -13.45 -2.93 -11.85
CA TYR A 91 -12.95 -1.55 -11.89
C TYR A 91 -11.42 -1.49 -11.90
N PHE A 92 -10.77 -2.39 -11.16
CA PHE A 92 -9.32 -2.48 -11.03
C PHE A 92 -8.84 -3.90 -11.37
N ALA A 93 -7.71 -4.01 -12.06
CA ALA A 93 -7.07 -5.28 -12.36
C ALA A 93 -5.55 -5.10 -12.52
N GLY A 94 -4.79 -6.20 -12.51
CA GLY A 94 -3.35 -6.18 -12.78
C GLY A 94 -2.98 -6.00 -14.25
N ASP A 95 -3.96 -6.09 -15.15
CA ASP A 95 -3.77 -6.00 -16.60
C ASP A 95 -4.98 -5.35 -17.30
N GLU A 96 -4.74 -4.82 -18.50
CA GLU A 96 -5.76 -4.17 -19.31
C GLU A 96 -6.85 -5.14 -19.79
N HIS A 97 -6.47 -6.37 -20.11
CA HIS A 97 -7.32 -7.34 -20.77
C HIS A 97 -8.51 -7.75 -19.88
N THR A 98 -8.24 -8.00 -18.60
CA THR A 98 -9.27 -8.30 -17.58
C THR A 98 -10.36 -7.22 -17.55
N LEU A 99 -9.99 -5.94 -17.63
CA LEU A 99 -10.96 -4.84 -17.62
C LEU A 99 -11.77 -4.74 -18.91
N LEU A 100 -11.16 -5.05 -20.07
CA LEU A 100 -11.85 -5.09 -21.36
C LEU A 100 -12.84 -6.26 -21.44
N GLN A 101 -12.49 -7.43 -20.90
CA GLN A 101 -13.39 -8.58 -20.83
C GLN A 101 -14.62 -8.31 -19.97
N SER A 102 -14.48 -7.55 -18.88
CA SER A 102 -15.61 -7.17 -18.03
C SER A 102 -16.57 -6.15 -18.67
N GLY A 103 -16.19 -5.51 -19.78
CA GLY A 103 -17.08 -4.60 -20.51
C GLY A 103 -16.46 -3.91 -21.73
N THR A 104 -17.23 -3.86 -22.82
CA THR A 104 -16.81 -3.39 -24.16
C THR A 104 -16.39 -1.92 -24.28
N HIS A 105 -16.73 -1.06 -23.31
CA HIS A 105 -16.42 0.37 -23.35
C HIS A 105 -15.86 0.88 -22.02
N THR A 106 -15.02 0.11 -21.33
CA THR A 106 -14.45 0.50 -20.02
C THR A 106 -13.34 1.55 -20.12
N LYS A 107 -12.69 1.69 -21.29
CA LYS A 107 -11.54 2.58 -21.53
C LYS A 107 -10.49 2.46 -20.40
N PRO A 108 -9.86 1.30 -20.22
CA PRO A 108 -8.84 1.11 -19.20
C PRO A 108 -7.69 2.11 -19.34
N LYS A 109 -7.08 2.48 -18.22
CA LYS A 109 -5.80 3.19 -18.18
C LYS A 109 -4.92 2.60 -17.09
N HIS A 110 -3.63 2.47 -17.38
CA HIS A 110 -2.62 2.12 -16.40
C HIS A 110 -2.44 3.24 -15.38
N VAL A 111 -2.40 2.91 -14.09
CA VAL A 111 -2.18 3.86 -13.00
C VAL A 111 -0.67 4.04 -12.80
N PRO A 112 -0.11 5.24 -13.06
CA PRO A 112 1.35 5.45 -13.02
C PRO A 112 1.99 5.04 -11.70
N GLY A 113 3.13 4.34 -11.76
CA GLY A 113 3.88 3.90 -10.58
C GLY A 113 3.24 2.76 -9.78
N THR A 114 2.26 2.06 -10.37
CA THR A 114 1.55 0.94 -9.74
C THR A 114 1.42 -0.23 -10.73
N PRO A 115 1.13 -1.47 -10.28
CA PRO A 115 0.79 -2.59 -11.16
C PRO A 115 -0.69 -2.59 -11.60
N TYR A 116 -1.47 -1.55 -11.27
CA TYR A 116 -2.91 -1.53 -11.48
C TYR A 116 -3.31 -0.82 -12.77
N TRP A 117 -4.33 -1.39 -13.41
CA TRP A 117 -5.16 -0.75 -14.41
C TRP A 117 -6.49 -0.36 -13.80
N VAL A 118 -7.10 0.72 -14.27
CA VAL A 118 -8.42 1.19 -13.84
C VAL A 118 -9.31 1.58 -15.02
N ILE A 119 -10.61 1.31 -14.91
CA ILE A 119 -11.57 1.78 -15.92
C ILE A 119 -11.74 3.31 -15.84
N THR A 120 -11.76 3.99 -16.98
CA THR A 120 -11.88 5.47 -17.00
C THR A 120 -13.15 6.01 -17.63
N ASN A 121 -13.90 5.18 -18.36
CA ASN A 121 -15.23 5.53 -18.87
C ASN A 121 -16.30 5.47 -17.77
N THR A 122 -16.19 6.41 -16.84
CA THR A 122 -17.06 6.60 -15.69
C THR A 122 -17.33 8.10 -15.51
N ASN A 123 -18.49 8.48 -14.99
CA ASN A 123 -18.76 9.88 -14.65
C ASN A 123 -17.94 10.30 -13.41
N THR A 124 -17.87 11.62 -13.16
CA THR A 124 -17.11 12.18 -12.02
C THR A 124 -17.62 11.66 -10.68
N GLY A 125 -18.93 11.53 -10.49
CA GLY A 125 -19.51 10.98 -9.26
C GLY A 125 -18.99 9.57 -8.95
N ARG A 126 -18.89 8.71 -9.96
CA ARG A 126 -18.34 7.36 -9.78
C ARG A 126 -16.83 7.37 -9.49
N LYS A 127 -16.06 8.27 -10.09
CA LYS A 127 -14.63 8.45 -9.73
C LYS A 127 -14.47 8.85 -8.27
N ARG A 128 -15.31 9.77 -7.79
CA ARG A 128 -15.36 10.17 -6.37
C ARG A 128 -15.70 8.99 -5.47
N SER A 129 -16.77 8.23 -5.78
CA SER A 129 -17.13 7.05 -4.98
C SER A 129 -16.04 5.97 -4.95
N MET A 130 -15.29 5.78 -6.04
CA MET A 130 -14.14 4.87 -6.04
C MET A 130 -13.05 5.36 -5.10
N VAL A 131 -12.68 6.64 -5.16
CA VAL A 131 -11.65 7.22 -4.28
C VAL A 131 -12.09 7.22 -2.83
N GLU A 132 -13.33 7.61 -2.54
CA GLU A 132 -13.91 7.58 -1.21
C GLU A 132 -13.86 6.17 -0.61
N HIS A 133 -14.32 5.15 -1.35
CA HIS A 133 -14.26 3.78 -0.89
C HIS A 133 -12.82 3.35 -0.57
N ILE A 134 -11.87 3.62 -1.47
CA ILE A 134 -10.47 3.24 -1.26
C ILE A 134 -9.91 3.95 -0.02
N MET A 135 -10.13 5.26 0.11
CA MET A 135 -9.61 6.04 1.23
C MET A 135 -10.19 5.56 2.57
N LEU A 136 -11.50 5.30 2.64
CA LEU A 136 -12.13 4.80 3.86
C LEU A 136 -11.67 3.39 4.23
N SER A 137 -11.56 2.48 3.25
CA SER A 137 -11.00 1.13 3.46
C SER A 137 -9.55 1.18 3.95
N MET A 138 -8.77 2.13 3.43
CA MET A 138 -7.41 2.43 3.87
C MET A 138 -7.34 3.24 5.18
N GLN A 139 -8.46 3.41 5.90
CA GLN A 139 -8.55 4.07 7.20
C GLN A 139 -8.17 5.56 7.21
N PHE A 140 -8.35 6.27 6.10
CA PHE A 140 -8.25 7.72 6.11
C PHE A 140 -9.49 8.36 6.77
N PRO A 141 -9.34 9.51 7.46
CA PRO A 141 -10.47 10.23 8.03
C PRO A 141 -11.51 10.60 6.97
N SER A 142 -12.79 10.43 7.28
CA SER A 142 -13.90 10.73 6.36
C SER A 142 -13.86 12.18 5.85
N GLU A 143 -13.57 13.14 6.73
CA GLU A 143 -13.45 14.56 6.35
C GLU A 143 -12.35 14.80 5.31
N LEU A 144 -11.25 14.03 5.36
CA LEU A 144 -10.18 14.13 4.37
C LEU A 144 -10.63 13.49 3.05
N ALA A 145 -11.27 12.33 3.10
CA ALA A 145 -11.80 11.65 1.92
C ALA A 145 -12.82 12.54 1.17
N GLU A 146 -13.72 13.20 1.90
CA GLU A 146 -14.69 14.15 1.34
C GLU A 146 -14.00 15.33 0.63
N LYS A 147 -13.00 15.94 1.28
CA LYS A 147 -12.20 17.03 0.68
C LYS A 147 -11.48 16.58 -0.58
N VAL A 148 -10.83 15.42 -0.56
CA VAL A 148 -10.16 14.86 -1.75
C VAL A 148 -11.17 14.65 -2.87
N CYS A 149 -12.32 14.02 -2.58
CA CYS A 149 -13.37 13.79 -3.57
C CYS A 149 -13.93 15.08 -4.16
N GLY A 150 -14.06 16.14 -3.36
CA GLY A 150 -14.50 17.46 -3.81
C GLY A 150 -13.59 18.09 -4.87
N THR A 151 -12.31 17.69 -4.91
CA THR A 151 -11.36 18.21 -5.90
C THR A 151 -11.32 17.42 -7.21
N ILE A 152 -11.92 16.23 -7.28
CA ILE A 152 -12.04 15.43 -8.53
C ILE A 152 -13.12 16.03 -9.42
#